data_AF-A0A964YDZ1-F1
#
_entry.id   AF-A0A964YDZ1-F1
#
_cell.length_a   1.000
_cell.length_b   1.000
_cell.length_c   1.000
_cell.angle_alpha   90.00
_cell.angle_beta   90.00
_cell.angle_gamma   90.00
#
_symmetry.space_group_name_H-M   'P 1'
#
loop_
_entity.id
_entity.type
_entity.pdbx_description
1 polymer ?
#
loop_
_entity_poly.entity_id
_entity_poly.type
_entity_poly.pdbx_seq_one_letter_code
_entity_poly.pdbx_strand_id
1 'polypeptide(L)'
;MQRLKRLFMILGAIFLISGVSFPQTAVANNWNSLNFNSPVLAAVEAGNAVDAKLGTEFGRKIDLNNTNVRAFRQYPGFYPALARLVIAGSPYQKVEDVLILPGLTDKQLDLLRNNL
;
A
#
# COMPACT_ATOMS: atom_id res chain seq x y z
N MET A 1 23.29 64.70 31.70
CA MET A 1 22.70 63.38 31.37
C MET A 1 21.41 63.44 30.54
N GLN A 2 20.46 64.34 30.82
CA GLN A 2 19.15 64.32 30.12
C GLN A 2 19.19 64.76 28.63
N ARG A 3 20.07 65.70 28.26
CA ARG A 3 20.22 66.14 26.85
C ARG A 3 20.86 65.06 25.96
N LEU A 4 21.76 64.26 26.53
CA LEU A 4 22.40 63.15 25.83
C LEU A 4 21.40 62.02 25.52
N LYS A 5 20.53 61.69 26.49
CA LYS A 5 19.46 60.69 26.29
C LYS A 5 18.47 61.11 25.19
N ARG A 6 18.15 62.40 25.10
CA ARG A 6 17.28 62.95 24.03
C ARG A 6 17.97 62.92 22.66
N LEU A 7 19.28 63.18 22.60
CA LEU A 7 20.05 63.08 21.37
C LEU A 7 20.03 61.65 20.81
N PHE A 8 20.25 60.65 21.66
CA PHE A 8 20.16 59.24 21.26
C PHE A 8 18.76 58.83 20.79
N MET A 9 17.71 59.35 21.43
CA MET A 9 16.33 59.08 21.02
C MET A 9 16.00 59.66 19.63
N ILE A 10 16.49 60.87 19.34
CA ILE A 10 16.30 61.52 18.04
C ILE A 10 17.10 60.80 16.94
N LEU A 11 18.34 60.39 17.24
CA LEU A 11 19.18 59.66 16.27
C LEU A 11 18.57 58.29 15.91
N GLY A 12 18.01 57.58 16.91
CA GLY A 12 17.30 56.32 16.68
C GLY A 12 16.02 56.48 15.87
N ALA A 13 15.28 57.56 16.09
CA ALA A 13 14.08 57.88 15.31
C ALA A 13 14.41 58.18 13.84
N ILE A 14 15.52 58.87 13.57
CA ILE A 14 15.99 59.15 12.20
C ILE A 14 16.42 57.84 11.52
N PHE A 15 17.07 56.92 12.23
CA PHE A 15 17.47 55.62 11.67
C PHE A 15 16.25 54.74 11.29
N LEU A 16 15.16 54.80 12.07
CA LEU A 16 13.91 54.09 11.78
C LEU A 16 13.14 54.67 10.56
N ILE A 17 13.21 55.98 10.33
CA ILE A 17 12.53 56.64 9.21
C ILE A 17 13.32 56.47 7.89
N SER A 18 14.63 56.22 7.98
CA SER A 18 15.53 56.09 6.82
C SER A 18 15.34 54.81 5.99
N GLY A 19 14.39 53.93 6.34
CA GLY A 19 13.97 52.82 5.48
C GLY A 19 15.11 51.92 5.01
N VAL A 20 16.04 51.56 5.90
CA VAL A 20 17.12 50.61 5.60
C VAL A 20 16.49 49.25 5.32
N SER A 21 16.20 49.01 4.04
CA SER A 21 15.69 47.74 3.55
C SER A 21 16.85 46.78 3.52
N PHE A 22 16.92 45.88 4.50
CA PHE A 22 17.77 44.70 4.39
C PHE A 22 17.32 43.92 3.15
N PRO A 23 18.22 43.59 2.20
CA PRO A 23 17.81 42.80 1.05
C PRO A 23 17.42 41.41 1.56
N GLN A 24 16.12 41.16 1.66
CA GLN A 24 15.60 39.82 1.92
C GLN A 24 15.82 39.04 0.62
N THR A 25 16.84 38.17 0.60
CA THR A 25 17.08 37.29 -0.54
C THR A 25 15.86 36.40 -0.73
N ALA A 26 15.17 36.56 -1.85
CA ALA A 26 14.06 35.70 -2.22
C ALA A 26 14.61 34.30 -2.51
N VAL A 27 14.34 33.36 -1.62
CA VAL A 27 14.60 31.93 -1.86
C VAL A 27 13.55 31.40 -2.83
N ALA A 28 13.96 31.18 -4.08
CA ALA A 28 13.13 30.46 -5.05
C ALA A 28 13.22 28.96 -4.75
N ASN A 29 12.14 28.39 -4.20
CA ASN A 29 12.04 26.94 -4.08
C ASN A 29 11.89 26.36 -5.49
N ASN A 30 12.97 25.76 -5.98
CA ASN A 30 13.00 25.06 -7.25
C ASN A 30 12.11 23.82 -7.17
N TRP A 31 11.29 23.56 -8.20
CA TRP A 31 10.44 22.36 -8.29
C TRP A 31 11.27 21.05 -8.28
N ASN A 32 12.58 21.13 -8.53
CA ASN A 32 13.52 20.02 -8.31
C ASN A 32 13.74 19.65 -6.83
N SER A 33 13.23 20.43 -5.88
CA SER A 33 13.25 20.07 -4.44
C SER A 33 12.13 19.11 -4.04
N LEU A 34 11.28 18.70 -4.99
CA LEU A 34 10.45 17.51 -4.85
C LEU A 34 11.38 16.29 -4.83
N ASN A 35 11.89 15.98 -3.65
CA ASN A 35 12.67 14.78 -3.41
C ASN A 35 11.71 13.59 -3.53
N PHE A 36 11.55 13.07 -4.75
CA PHE A 36 10.77 11.87 -5.07
C PHE A 36 11.43 10.58 -4.56
N ASN A 37 12.16 10.66 -3.44
CA ASN A 37 12.44 9.52 -2.57
C ASN A 37 11.14 9.11 -1.86
N SER A 38 10.11 8.87 -2.65
CA SER A 38 8.91 8.20 -2.20
C SER A 38 9.26 6.73 -2.05
N PRO A 39 8.93 6.07 -0.92
CA PRO A 39 9.19 4.64 -0.72
C PRO A 39 8.53 3.77 -1.81
N VAL A 40 7.65 4.35 -2.63
CA VAL A 40 7.06 3.73 -3.82
C VAL A 40 8.11 3.33 -4.86
N LEU A 41 9.17 4.12 -5.10
CA LEU A 41 10.20 3.77 -6.09
C LEU A 41 11.15 2.66 -5.59
N ALA A 42 11.50 2.67 -4.30
CA ALA A 42 12.28 1.58 -3.69
C ALA A 42 11.46 0.27 -3.60
N ALA A 43 10.14 0.36 -3.44
CA ALA A 43 9.24 -0.79 -3.53
C ALA A 43 9.03 -1.31 -4.96
N VAL A 44 9.37 -0.53 -6.01
CA VAL A 44 9.36 -1.02 -7.39
C VAL A 44 10.60 -1.86 -7.70
N GLU A 45 11.75 -1.57 -7.07
CA GLU A 45 12.94 -2.44 -7.14
C GLU A 45 12.71 -3.79 -6.44
N ALA A 46 11.96 -3.78 -5.33
CA ALA A 46 11.39 -4.99 -4.74
C ALA A 46 10.07 -5.36 -5.45
N GLY A 47 10.18 -5.77 -6.72
CA GLY A 47 9.06 -5.96 -7.66
C GLY A 47 7.72 -6.39 -7.06
N ASN A 48 6.63 -5.86 -7.63
CA ASN A 48 5.26 -6.07 -7.17
C ASN A 48 4.98 -7.53 -6.77
N ALA A 49 4.68 -7.75 -5.49
CA ALA A 49 4.46 -9.09 -4.93
C ALA A 49 3.33 -9.85 -5.65
N VAL A 50 2.35 -9.14 -6.23
CA VAL A 50 1.28 -9.74 -7.04
C VAL A 50 1.85 -10.27 -8.36
N ASP A 51 2.68 -9.49 -9.04
CA ASP A 51 3.31 -9.90 -10.30
C ASP A 51 4.29 -11.07 -10.07
N ALA A 52 5.00 -11.05 -8.94
CA ALA A 52 5.84 -12.17 -8.52
C ALA A 52 5.01 -13.47 -8.31
N LYS A 53 3.81 -13.37 -7.73
CA LYS A 53 2.91 -14.52 -7.57
C LYS A 53 2.33 -15.00 -8.89
N LEU A 54 2.03 -14.12 -9.84
CA LEU A 54 1.49 -14.51 -11.16
C LEU A 54 2.45 -15.41 -11.96
N GLY A 55 3.77 -15.28 -11.75
CA GLY A 55 4.78 -16.16 -12.36
C GLY A 55 4.88 -17.55 -11.73
N THR A 56 4.18 -17.82 -10.62
CA THR A 56 4.17 -19.11 -9.93
C THR A 56 2.96 -19.96 -10.32
N GLU A 57 2.81 -21.14 -9.72
CA GLU A 57 1.63 -22.00 -9.89
C GLU A 57 0.31 -21.31 -9.53
N PHE A 58 0.34 -20.22 -8.75
CA PHE A 58 -0.81 -19.33 -8.50
C PHE A 58 -1.45 -18.80 -9.79
N GLY A 59 -0.65 -18.51 -10.83
CA GLY A 59 -1.17 -18.06 -12.13
C GLY A 59 -1.82 -19.18 -12.96
N ARG A 60 -1.63 -20.44 -12.58
CA ARG A 60 -2.00 -21.62 -13.38
C ARG A 60 -3.14 -22.43 -12.78
N LYS A 61 -3.26 -22.45 -11.45
CA LYS A 61 -4.29 -23.18 -10.69
C LYS A 61 -5.03 -22.24 -9.74
N ILE A 62 -6.19 -22.69 -9.24
CA ILE A 62 -6.85 -22.01 -8.13
C ILE A 62 -6.04 -22.26 -6.85
N ASP A 63 -5.56 -21.19 -6.24
CA ASP A 63 -4.98 -21.21 -4.91
C ASP A 63 -6.09 -21.07 -3.88
N LEU A 64 -6.24 -22.11 -3.06
CA LEU A 64 -7.28 -22.20 -2.03
C LEU A 64 -7.20 -21.08 -0.98
N ASN A 65 -6.04 -20.45 -0.81
CA ASN A 65 -5.79 -19.44 0.21
C ASN A 65 -5.78 -17.99 -0.33
N ASN A 66 -5.60 -17.81 -1.64
CA ASN A 66 -5.37 -16.49 -2.21
C ASN A 66 -6.30 -16.15 -3.39
N THR A 67 -6.83 -17.15 -4.11
CA THR A 67 -7.64 -16.89 -5.31
C THR A 67 -9.05 -16.39 -4.96
N ASN A 68 -9.58 -15.48 -5.77
CA ASN A 68 -10.92 -14.96 -5.61
C ASN A 68 -12.01 -16.05 -5.80
N VAL A 69 -13.07 -16.00 -5.00
CA VAL A 69 -14.23 -16.93 -5.05
C VAL A 69 -14.82 -17.14 -6.45
N ARG A 70 -14.75 -16.14 -7.31
CA ARG A 70 -15.27 -16.20 -8.67
C ARG A 70 -14.54 -17.20 -9.56
N ALA A 71 -13.28 -17.51 -9.25
CA ALA A 71 -12.49 -18.50 -9.99
C ALA A 71 -13.07 -19.91 -9.87
N PHE A 72 -13.72 -20.24 -8.74
CA PHE A 72 -14.39 -21.53 -8.56
C PHE A 72 -15.52 -21.79 -9.56
N ARG A 73 -16.02 -20.76 -10.28
CA ARG A 73 -17.00 -20.94 -11.36
C ARG A 73 -16.42 -21.65 -12.59
N GLN A 74 -15.09 -21.75 -12.71
CA GLN A 74 -14.43 -22.48 -13.79
C GLN A 74 -14.68 -23.99 -13.68
N TYR A 75 -14.97 -24.49 -12.48
CA TYR A 75 -15.19 -25.91 -12.21
C TYR A 75 -16.68 -26.20 -11.95
N PRO A 76 -17.35 -27.02 -12.79
CA PRO A 76 -18.74 -27.38 -12.58
C PRO A 76 -18.98 -28.01 -11.20
N GLY A 77 -19.98 -27.52 -10.47
CA GLY A 77 -20.33 -28.02 -9.13
C GLY A 77 -19.55 -27.36 -7.97
N PHE A 78 -18.52 -26.55 -8.25
CA PHE A 78 -17.75 -25.88 -7.19
C PHE A 78 -18.41 -24.60 -6.67
N TYR A 79 -19.16 -23.88 -7.50
CA TYR A 79 -19.85 -22.65 -7.08
C TYR A 79 -21.37 -22.87 -6.95
N PRO A 80 -22.05 -22.29 -5.94
CA PRO A 80 -21.52 -21.49 -4.84
C PRO A 80 -21.18 -22.30 -3.57
N ALA A 81 -21.80 -23.48 -3.38
CA ALA A 81 -21.83 -24.16 -2.09
C ALA A 81 -20.46 -24.69 -1.66
N LEU A 82 -19.75 -25.40 -2.55
CA LEU A 82 -18.44 -25.97 -2.24
C LEU A 82 -17.40 -24.86 -2.07
N ALA A 83 -17.38 -23.86 -2.93
CA ALA A 83 -16.52 -22.69 -2.81
C ALA A 83 -16.69 -21.97 -1.46
N ARG A 84 -17.93 -21.85 -0.97
CA ARG A 84 -18.20 -21.27 0.36
C ARG A 84 -17.55 -22.10 1.49
N LEU A 85 -17.65 -23.43 1.42
CA LEU A 85 -17.02 -24.33 2.40
C LEU A 85 -15.49 -24.21 2.35
N VAL A 86 -14.91 -24.27 1.15
CA VAL A 86 -13.46 -24.15 0.94
C VAL A 86 -12.92 -22.82 1.44
N ILE A 87 -13.60 -21.70 1.21
CA ILE A 87 -13.14 -20.40 1.70
C ILE A 87 -13.30 -20.29 3.21
N ALA A 88 -14.40 -20.79 3.78
CA ALA A 88 -14.64 -20.75 5.21
C ALA A 88 -13.64 -21.59 6.02
N GLY A 89 -13.07 -22.65 5.42
CA GLY A 89 -12.02 -23.48 6.03
C GLY A 89 -10.59 -23.01 5.77
N SER A 90 -10.38 -21.96 4.96
CA SER A 90 -9.05 -21.38 4.69
C SER A 90 -8.48 -20.72 5.96
N PRO A 91 -7.15 -20.75 6.20
CA PRO A 91 -6.08 -21.22 5.32
C PRO A 91 -5.70 -22.70 5.47
N TYR A 92 -5.23 -23.28 4.36
CA TYR A 92 -4.73 -24.66 4.28
C TYR A 92 -3.21 -24.72 4.21
N GLN A 93 -2.60 -25.75 4.81
CA GLN A 93 -1.16 -25.99 4.69
C GLN A 93 -0.84 -26.81 3.45
N LYS A 94 -1.71 -27.77 3.12
CA LYS A 94 -1.62 -28.63 1.95
C LYS A 94 -2.94 -28.60 1.18
N VAL A 95 -2.88 -28.93 -0.11
CA VAL A 95 -4.08 -28.93 -0.95
C VAL A 95 -5.06 -30.01 -0.49
N GLU A 96 -4.56 -31.14 0.00
CA GLU A 96 -5.37 -32.27 0.47
C GLU A 96 -6.15 -31.98 1.76
N ASP A 97 -5.76 -30.95 2.52
CA ASP A 97 -6.46 -30.53 3.73
C ASP A 97 -7.92 -30.10 3.41
N VAL A 98 -8.21 -29.75 2.15
CA VAL A 98 -9.58 -29.46 1.70
C VAL A 98 -10.51 -30.68 1.77
N LEU A 99 -9.95 -31.91 1.79
CA LEU A 99 -10.74 -33.15 1.80
C LEU A 99 -11.29 -33.50 3.19
N ILE A 100 -10.76 -32.89 4.25
CA ILE A 100 -11.15 -33.14 5.64
C ILE A 100 -12.10 -32.06 6.19
N LEU A 101 -12.62 -31.19 5.32
CA LEU A 101 -13.54 -30.12 5.68
C LEU A 101 -14.84 -30.66 6.31
N PRO A 102 -15.27 -30.13 7.47
CA PRO A 102 -16.56 -30.49 8.05
C PRO A 102 -17.71 -30.04 7.14
N GLY A 103 -18.72 -30.89 6.98
CA GLY A 103 -19.93 -30.58 6.21
C GLY A 103 -19.82 -30.82 4.70
N LEU A 104 -18.75 -31.49 4.23
CA LEU A 104 -18.69 -32.01 2.86
C LEU A 104 -19.68 -33.17 2.69
N THR A 105 -20.41 -33.13 1.59
CA THR A 105 -21.17 -34.29 1.09
C THR A 105 -20.27 -35.22 0.27
N ASP A 106 -20.62 -36.50 0.15
CA ASP A 106 -19.85 -37.46 -0.65
C ASP A 106 -19.62 -36.97 -2.09
N LYS A 107 -20.65 -36.36 -2.70
CA LYS A 107 -20.54 -35.76 -4.05
C LYS A 107 -19.52 -34.62 -4.11
N GLN A 108 -19.46 -33.79 -3.07
CA GLN A 108 -18.49 -32.69 -3.01
C GLN A 108 -17.07 -33.22 -2.78
N LEU A 109 -16.93 -34.26 -1.97
CA LEU A 109 -15.65 -34.93 -1.76
C LEU A 109 -15.11 -35.53 -3.06
N ASP A 110 -15.97 -36.16 -3.86
CA ASP A 110 -15.61 -36.69 -5.18
C ASP A 110 -15.24 -35.58 -6.16
N LEU A 111 -15.98 -34.46 -6.16
CA LEU A 111 -15.64 -33.30 -6.97
C LEU A 111 -14.25 -32.74 -6.62
N LEU A 112 -13.93 -32.64 -5.33
CA LEU A 112 -12.59 -32.22 -4.88
C LEU A 112 -11.51 -33.19 -5.36
N ARG A 113 -11.69 -34.50 -5.13
CA ARG A 113 -10.72 -35.55 -5.54
C ARG A 113 -10.44 -35.54 -7.05
N ASN A 114 -11.44 -35.26 -7.86
CA ASN A 114 -11.29 -35.21 -9.32
C ASN A 114 -10.59 -33.93 -9.83
N ASN A 115 -10.30 -32.94 -8.98
CA ASN A 115 -9.78 -31.63 -9.37
C ASN A 115 -8.59 -31.12 -8.52
N LEU A 116 -7.83 -32.02 -7.86
CA LEU A 116 -6.57 -31.67 -7.17
C LEU A 116 -5.38 -31.52 -8.14
#